data_AF-A0A4W2BZ05-F1
#
_entry.id   AF-A0A4W2BZ05-F1
#
_cell.length_a   1.000
_cell.length_b   1.000
_cell.length_c   1.000
_cell.angle_alpha   90.00
_cell.angle_beta   90.00
_cell.angle_gamma   90.00
#
_symmetry.space_group_name_H-M   'P 1'
#
loop_
_entity.id
_entity.type
_entity.pdbx_description
1 polymer ?
#
loop_
_entity_poly.entity_id
_entity_poly.type
_entity_poly.pdbx_seq_one_letter_code
_entity_poly.pdbx_strand_id
1 'polypeptide(L)'
;MNYLRRRLSDSNFMANLPNGYMTDLQRPQPASSAAPVASPAAPSPGSSGGGGFFSSLSNAVKQTTAAAAATFSEQVGGGSGGAGRGGAAARVLLVIDEPHTDWAKYFKGKKIHGEIDIKVEQAEFSDLNLVAHANGGFSVDMEVLRNGVKVVRSLKPDFVLIRQHAFSMARNGDYRSLVIGLQYAGIPSINSLHSVYNFCDKPWVFAQMVRLHKKLGTEEFPLINQTFYPNHKEMVSLGEGSGHCY
;
A
#
# COMPACT_ATOMS: atom_id res chain seq x y z
N MET A 1 19.99 -1.50 -13.04
CA MET A 1 20.79 -1.01 -11.88
C MET A 1 20.24 0.26 -11.21
N ASN A 2 19.57 1.19 -11.92
CA ASN A 2 19.19 2.49 -11.33
C ASN A 2 17.88 2.53 -10.52
N TYR A 3 16.98 1.56 -10.70
CA TYR A 3 15.67 1.55 -9.99
C TYR A 3 15.79 1.28 -8.49
N LEU A 4 16.69 0.38 -8.08
CA LEU A 4 16.91 0.04 -6.67
C LEU A 4 17.63 1.17 -5.92
N ARG A 5 18.62 1.82 -6.55
CA ARG A 5 19.28 3.01 -5.99
C ARG A 5 18.29 4.14 -5.76
N ARG A 6 17.43 4.46 -6.73
CA ARG A 6 16.43 5.51 -6.57
C ARG A 6 15.42 5.22 -5.44
N ARG A 7 15.05 3.96 -5.21
CA ARG A 7 14.15 3.58 -4.10
C ARG A 7 14.78 3.61 -2.71
N LEU A 8 16.09 3.36 -2.61
CA LEU A 8 16.80 3.24 -1.33
C LEU A 8 17.59 4.50 -0.95
N SER A 9 17.80 5.44 -1.87
CA SER A 9 18.64 6.63 -1.67
C SER A 9 17.89 7.96 -1.64
N ASP A 10 16.56 7.98 -1.50
CA ASP A 10 15.82 9.24 -1.31
C ASP A 10 16.09 9.81 0.10
N SER A 11 17.00 10.79 0.15
CA SER A 11 17.40 11.57 1.33
C SER A 11 16.30 12.47 1.91
N ASN A 12 15.06 12.33 1.45
CA ASN A 12 13.91 13.15 1.85
C ASN A 12 13.22 12.62 3.13
N PHE A 13 13.88 11.73 3.87
CA PHE A 13 13.41 11.17 5.14
C PHE A 13 13.13 12.27 6.17
N MET A 14 14.03 13.26 6.30
CA MET A 14 13.86 14.35 7.26
C MET A 14 12.72 15.32 6.89
N ALA A 15 12.37 15.43 5.61
CA ALA A 15 11.29 16.29 5.14
C ALA A 15 9.89 15.67 5.30
N ASN A 16 9.79 14.41 5.72
CA ASN A 16 8.53 13.66 5.85
C ASN A 16 8.18 13.29 7.30
N LEU A 17 8.88 13.86 8.30
CA LEU A 17 8.51 13.66 9.69
C LEU A 17 7.20 14.43 9.98
N PRO A 18 6.17 13.77 10.57
CA PRO A 18 4.97 14.46 11.04
C PRO A 18 5.31 15.57 12.04
N ASN A 19 4.57 16.69 11.99
CA ASN A 19 4.67 17.74 13.01
C ASN A 19 4.49 17.11 14.40
N GLY A 20 5.53 17.19 15.24
CA GLY A 20 5.52 16.63 16.60
C GLY A 20 6.78 15.85 16.98
N TYR A 21 7.52 15.29 16.01
CA TYR A 21 8.62 14.37 16.31
C TYR A 21 9.85 15.02 16.99
N MET A 22 10.05 16.33 16.81
CA MET A 22 11.13 17.09 17.49
C MET A 22 10.67 17.94 18.67
N THR A 23 9.36 18.05 18.91
CA THR A 23 8.82 19.00 19.90
C THR A 23 9.05 18.52 21.34
N ASP A 24 9.23 17.20 21.53
CA ASP A 24 9.52 16.58 22.84
C ASP A 24 10.99 16.70 23.27
N LEU A 25 11.90 17.14 22.38
CA LEU A 25 13.32 17.38 22.72
C LEU A 25 13.51 18.68 23.53
N GLN A 26 12.50 19.55 23.59
CA GLN A 26 12.60 20.86 24.23
C GLN A 26 11.89 20.97 25.58
N ARG A 27 11.27 19.91 26.12
CA ARG A 27 10.57 20.01 27.41
C ARG A 27 11.56 19.88 28.58
N PRO A 28 11.71 20.90 29.45
CA PRO A 28 12.48 20.75 30.69
C PRO A 28 11.81 19.70 31.58
N GLN A 29 12.58 18.71 32.06
CA GLN A 29 12.12 17.77 33.07
C GLN A 29 11.98 18.49 34.42
N PRO A 30 10.87 18.32 35.17
CA PRO A 30 10.85 18.70 36.58
C PRO A 30 11.74 17.74 37.38
N ALA A 31 12.51 18.32 38.30
CA ALA A 31 13.55 17.69 39.09
C ALA A 31 13.07 16.53 39.98
N SER A 32 13.99 15.59 40.20
CA SER A 32 13.88 14.41 41.04
C SER A 32 13.83 14.71 42.54
N SER A 33 13.13 13.87 43.30
CA SER A 33 13.34 13.68 44.74
C SER A 33 13.43 12.18 45.05
N ALA A 34 14.48 11.79 45.76
CA ALA A 34 14.86 10.40 46.03
C ALA A 34 14.44 9.87 47.42
N ALA A 35 14.12 8.56 47.45
CA ALA A 35 14.25 7.54 48.53
C ALA A 35 13.31 7.59 49.78
N PRO A 36 13.09 6.47 50.54
CA PRO A 36 13.77 5.16 50.53
C PRO A 36 12.87 3.88 50.57
N VAL A 37 13.57 2.76 50.77
CA VAL A 37 13.30 1.31 50.63
C VAL A 37 12.47 0.67 51.76
N ALA A 38 11.69 -0.39 51.46
CA ALA A 38 11.36 -1.50 52.39
C ALA A 38 10.93 -2.78 51.62
N SER A 39 11.39 -3.95 52.08
CA SER A 39 11.32 -5.28 51.44
C SER A 39 10.11 -6.14 51.90
N PRO A 40 9.98 -7.47 51.61
CA PRO A 40 8.80 -8.05 50.96
C PRO A 40 7.94 -8.98 51.86
N ALA A 41 6.68 -9.24 51.47
CA ALA A 41 5.90 -10.38 51.95
C ALA A 41 4.84 -10.84 50.93
N ALA A 42 4.68 -12.15 50.78
CA ALA A 42 3.66 -12.85 49.99
C ALA A 42 2.79 -13.73 50.93
N PRO A 43 1.84 -14.56 50.46
CA PRO A 43 0.63 -14.27 49.68
C PRO A 43 -0.66 -14.78 50.41
N SER A 44 -1.83 -14.70 49.75
CA SER A 44 -3.06 -15.58 49.82
C SER A 44 -4.40 -14.80 49.92
N PRO A 45 -5.59 -15.40 49.71
CA PRO A 45 -6.42 -15.17 48.51
C PRO A 45 -7.82 -14.59 48.84
N GLY A 46 -8.50 -14.00 47.85
CA GLY A 46 -9.86 -13.48 48.05
C GLY A 46 -10.55 -13.15 46.74
N SER A 47 -11.80 -13.59 46.63
CA SER A 47 -12.61 -13.72 45.43
C SER A 47 -13.43 -12.48 45.06
N SER A 48 -13.83 -12.45 43.79
CA SER A 48 -15.13 -11.99 43.25
C SER A 48 -15.52 -10.50 43.27
N GLY A 49 -15.95 -10.04 42.08
CA GLY A 49 -16.61 -8.77 41.80
C GLY A 49 -15.66 -7.79 41.11
N GLY A 50 -15.90 -7.21 39.94
CA GLY A 50 -17.10 -7.01 39.13
C GLY A 50 -16.88 -5.68 38.37
N GLY A 51 -17.23 -5.64 37.07
CA GLY A 51 -17.10 -4.44 36.20
C GLY A 51 -15.85 -4.49 35.32
N GLY A 52 -15.91 -4.48 33.99
CA GLY A 52 -16.90 -3.89 33.08
C GLY A 52 -16.31 -2.64 32.45
N PHE A 53 -15.55 -2.77 31.34
CA PHE A 53 -15.08 -1.65 30.52
C PHE A 53 -14.95 -2.02 29.02
N PHE A 54 -15.94 -2.73 28.49
CA PHE A 54 -16.17 -2.73 27.03
C PHE A 54 -17.55 -2.10 26.79
N SER A 55 -17.57 -0.78 26.62
CA SER A 55 -18.78 -0.07 26.22
C SER A 55 -18.48 0.95 25.13
N SER A 56 -19.13 0.71 23.98
CA SER A 56 -19.67 1.69 23.04
C SER A 56 -18.70 2.51 22.19
N LEU A 57 -18.69 2.20 20.89
CA LEU A 57 -19.20 3.12 19.85
C LEU A 57 -19.77 2.30 18.67
N SER A 58 -21.05 1.98 18.74
CA SER A 58 -21.87 1.62 17.57
C SER A 58 -23.29 2.10 17.84
N ASN A 59 -23.66 3.24 17.24
CA ASN A 59 -24.95 3.50 16.60
C ASN A 59 -25.15 5.00 16.32
N ALA A 60 -24.82 5.41 15.10
CA ALA A 60 -25.42 6.48 14.31
C ALA A 60 -24.63 6.46 12.99
N VAL A 61 -25.15 5.99 11.85
CA VAL A 61 -26.19 6.63 11.05
C VAL A 61 -26.92 5.55 10.22
N LYS A 62 -28.20 5.35 10.51
CA LYS A 62 -29.21 4.78 9.60
C LYS A 62 -30.04 5.95 9.07
N GLN A 63 -29.78 6.36 7.83
CA GLN A 63 -30.48 7.31 6.94
C GLN A 63 -29.34 7.88 6.08
N THR A 64 -29.01 7.29 4.92
CA THR A 64 -29.67 7.55 3.64
C THR A 64 -29.51 6.37 2.66
N THR A 65 -29.85 5.16 3.09
CA THR A 65 -29.86 3.96 2.22
C THR A 65 -31.22 3.79 1.55
N ALA A 66 -31.60 4.74 0.68
CA ALA A 66 -32.84 4.67 -0.09
C ALA A 66 -32.80 5.40 -1.46
N ALA A 67 -31.62 5.71 -2.00
CA ALA A 67 -31.50 6.43 -3.28
C ALA A 67 -30.49 5.84 -4.29
N ALA A 68 -30.09 4.57 -4.13
CA ALA A 68 -29.22 3.87 -5.10
C ALA A 68 -29.82 2.54 -5.60
N ALA A 69 -31.04 2.19 -5.17
CA ALA A 69 -31.71 0.93 -5.52
C ALA A 69 -32.84 1.09 -6.55
N ALA A 70 -32.96 2.26 -7.19
CA ALA A 70 -34.09 2.59 -8.08
C ALA A 70 -33.73 2.79 -9.56
N THR A 71 -32.56 2.33 -10.03
CA THR A 71 -32.21 2.36 -11.47
C THR A 71 -31.73 1.03 -12.03
N PHE A 72 -31.97 -0.08 -11.32
CA PHE A 72 -31.66 -1.43 -11.82
C PHE A 72 -32.92 -2.27 -11.99
N SER A 73 -33.70 -1.90 -13.01
CA SER A 73 -34.66 -2.79 -13.64
C SER A 73 -34.73 -2.49 -15.14
N GLU A 74 -34.22 -3.44 -15.90
CA GLU A 74 -34.69 -3.79 -17.25
C GLU A 74 -34.38 -2.82 -18.40
N GLN A 75 -33.30 -3.10 -19.12
CA GLN A 75 -33.29 -2.88 -20.57
C GLN A 75 -32.62 -4.06 -21.28
N VAL A 76 -33.45 -5.06 -21.58
CA VAL A 76 -33.20 -6.05 -22.63
C VAL A 76 -33.50 -5.39 -23.97
N GLY A 77 -32.60 -5.58 -24.95
CA GLY A 77 -32.90 -5.44 -26.37
C GLY A 77 -32.62 -4.07 -26.99
N GLY A 78 -31.58 -4.01 -27.83
CA GLY A 78 -31.30 -2.86 -28.69
C GLY A 78 -29.92 -2.92 -29.32
N GLY A 79 -29.75 -3.79 -30.31
CA GLY A 79 -28.53 -3.87 -31.10
C GLY A 79 -28.35 -2.69 -32.06
N SER A 80 -27.08 -2.42 -32.35
CA SER A 80 -26.46 -1.95 -33.61
C SER A 80 -25.21 -1.14 -33.24
N GLY A 81 -24.05 -1.26 -33.88
CA GLY A 81 -23.61 -2.08 -35.00
C GLY A 81 -22.09 -1.91 -35.12
N GLY A 82 -21.43 -2.96 -35.60
CA GLY A 82 -19.98 -2.97 -35.79
C GLY A 82 -19.44 -4.37 -36.06
N ALA A 83 -20.03 -5.08 -37.03
CA ALA A 83 -19.43 -6.29 -37.58
C ALA A 83 -18.10 -5.92 -38.25
N GLY A 84 -17.00 -6.52 -37.79
CA GLY A 84 -15.67 -6.27 -38.35
C GLY A 84 -14.59 -7.16 -37.76
N ARG A 85 -14.54 -8.40 -38.25
CA ARG A 85 -13.48 -9.43 -38.09
C ARG A 85 -13.50 -10.19 -36.76
N GLY A 86 -13.49 -11.52 -36.86
CA GLY A 86 -13.28 -12.46 -35.75
C GLY A 86 -11.86 -12.39 -35.17
N GLY A 87 -11.47 -11.20 -34.70
CA GLY A 87 -10.29 -11.00 -33.89
C GLY A 87 -10.62 -11.34 -32.44
N ALA A 88 -9.72 -12.06 -31.78
CA ALA A 88 -9.81 -12.32 -30.35
C ALA A 88 -9.99 -11.01 -29.57
N ALA A 89 -10.86 -11.03 -28.54
CA ALA A 89 -11.08 -9.87 -27.69
C ALA A 89 -9.75 -9.34 -27.12
N ALA A 90 -9.54 -8.03 -27.23
CA ALA A 90 -8.33 -7.38 -26.71
C ALA A 90 -8.20 -7.60 -25.20
N ARG A 91 -6.95 -7.74 -24.73
CA ARG A 91 -6.64 -7.87 -23.30
C ARG A 91 -6.38 -6.51 -22.68
N VAL A 92 -7.00 -6.23 -21.55
CA VAL A 92 -6.89 -4.97 -20.82
C VAL A 92 -5.69 -5.01 -19.88
N LEU A 93 -4.71 -4.15 -20.12
CA LEU A 93 -3.59 -3.89 -19.23
C LEU A 93 -3.85 -2.60 -18.47
N LEU A 94 -4.01 -2.69 -17.15
CA LEU A 94 -3.99 -1.51 -16.27
C LEU A 94 -2.54 -1.18 -15.90
N VAL A 95 -2.10 0.04 -16.17
CA VAL A 95 -0.81 0.55 -15.71
C VAL A 95 -1.04 1.55 -14.59
N ILE A 96 -0.51 1.26 -13.41
CA ILE A 96 -0.57 2.15 -12.25
C ILE A 96 0.72 2.98 -12.21
N ASP A 97 0.67 4.13 -12.87
CA ASP A 97 1.79 5.06 -13.03
C ASP A 97 1.32 6.50 -13.20
N GLU A 98 2.21 7.43 -12.89
CA GLU A 98 2.00 8.87 -13.17
C GLU A 98 1.88 9.14 -14.68
N PRO A 99 1.20 10.23 -15.10
CA PRO A 99 0.94 10.53 -16.50
C PRO A 99 2.19 10.96 -17.30
N HIS A 100 3.35 11.13 -16.65
CA HIS A 100 4.58 11.56 -17.32
C HIS A 100 5.08 10.54 -18.36
N THR A 101 4.73 9.26 -18.20
CA THR A 101 5.04 8.19 -19.16
C THR A 101 3.76 7.74 -19.88
N ASP A 102 3.68 7.93 -21.19
CA ASP A 102 2.58 7.42 -22.02
C ASP A 102 2.80 5.93 -22.34
N TRP A 103 2.29 5.05 -21.48
CA TRP A 103 2.45 3.61 -21.68
C TRP A 103 1.68 3.08 -22.89
N ALA A 104 0.57 3.71 -23.27
CA ALA A 104 -0.19 3.31 -24.46
C ALA A 104 0.66 3.43 -25.72
N LYS A 105 1.51 4.46 -25.82
CA LYS A 105 2.50 4.60 -26.91
C LYS A 105 3.49 3.43 -26.96
N TYR A 106 4.01 2.97 -25.82
CA TYR A 106 4.99 1.86 -25.79
C TYR A 106 4.39 0.49 -26.11
N PHE A 107 3.11 0.28 -25.77
CA PHE A 107 2.38 -0.95 -26.08
C PHE A 107 1.66 -0.92 -27.44
N LYS A 108 1.67 0.22 -28.15
CA LYS A 108 1.03 0.34 -29.46
C LYS A 108 1.59 -0.69 -30.45
N GLY A 109 0.69 -1.47 -31.05
CA GLY A 109 1.04 -2.53 -32.01
C GLY A 109 1.64 -3.79 -31.38
N LYS A 110 1.81 -3.85 -30.06
CA LYS A 110 2.17 -5.08 -29.36
C LYS A 110 0.96 -5.98 -29.28
N LYS A 111 1.16 -7.27 -29.58
CA LYS A 111 0.11 -8.29 -29.59
C LYS A 111 0.53 -9.51 -28.78
N ILE A 112 -0.41 -10.07 -28.02
CA ILE A 112 -0.22 -11.35 -27.33
C ILE A 112 -0.43 -12.47 -28.37
N HIS A 113 0.52 -13.39 -28.44
CA HIS A 113 0.57 -14.46 -29.45
C HIS A 113 0.52 -13.95 -30.91
N GLY A 114 0.94 -12.71 -31.16
CA GLY A 114 0.93 -12.10 -32.50
C GLY A 114 -0.44 -11.67 -33.01
N GLU A 115 -1.53 -11.95 -32.27
CA GLU A 115 -2.91 -11.74 -32.75
C GLU A 115 -3.73 -10.83 -31.83
N ILE A 116 -3.67 -11.07 -30.52
CA ILE A 116 -4.53 -10.42 -29.53
C ILE A 116 -3.99 -9.03 -29.19
N ASP A 117 -4.78 -8.00 -29.45
CA ASP A 117 -4.41 -6.63 -29.12
C ASP A 117 -4.37 -6.36 -27.61
N ILE A 118 -3.49 -5.45 -27.19
CA ILE A 118 -3.38 -4.98 -25.80
C ILE A 118 -4.05 -3.61 -25.71
N LYS A 119 -5.11 -3.52 -24.90
CA LYS A 119 -5.75 -2.25 -24.55
C LYS A 119 -5.13 -1.72 -23.25
N VAL A 120 -4.40 -0.62 -23.33
CA VAL A 120 -3.80 0.02 -22.15
C VAL A 120 -4.78 1.01 -21.53
N GLU A 121 -5.02 0.87 -20.22
CA GLU A 121 -5.64 1.89 -19.37
C GLU A 121 -4.59 2.32 -18.34
N GLN A 122 -4.47 3.61 -18.06
CA GLN A 122 -3.46 4.15 -17.16
C GLN A 122 -4.09 5.13 -16.17
N ALA A 123 -3.73 5.01 -14.89
CA ALA A 123 -4.13 5.90 -13.82
C ALA A 123 -3.15 5.82 -12.64
N GLU A 124 -3.18 6.82 -11.77
CA GLU A 124 -2.48 6.78 -10.50
C GLU A 124 -3.27 6.01 -9.45
N PHE A 125 -2.61 5.52 -8.39
CA PHE A 125 -3.31 4.88 -7.28
C PHE A 125 -4.39 5.78 -6.65
N SER A 126 -4.17 7.10 -6.61
CA SER A 126 -5.12 8.08 -6.03
C SER A 126 -6.46 8.14 -6.77
N ASP A 127 -6.48 7.74 -8.04
CA ASP A 127 -7.64 7.85 -8.92
C ASP A 127 -8.33 6.49 -9.11
N LEU A 128 -7.92 5.48 -8.34
CA LEU A 128 -8.42 4.12 -8.45
C LEU A 128 -9.21 3.70 -7.21
N ASN A 129 -10.25 2.91 -7.44
CA ASN A 129 -10.94 2.13 -6.44
C ASN A 129 -11.33 0.77 -7.02
N LEU A 130 -11.79 -0.17 -6.20
CA LEU A 130 -12.26 -1.45 -6.71
C LEU A 130 -13.28 -2.11 -5.79
N VAL A 131 -14.06 -3.01 -6.38
CA VAL A 131 -14.85 -4.03 -5.69
C VAL A 131 -14.46 -5.39 -6.24
N ALA A 132 -14.23 -6.36 -5.34
CA ALA A 132 -13.91 -7.74 -5.71
C ALA A 132 -14.76 -8.72 -4.89
N HIS A 133 -15.23 -9.78 -5.55
CA HIS A 133 -16.08 -10.82 -4.98
C HIS A 133 -15.38 -12.17 -5.06
N ALA A 134 -15.58 -13.02 -4.05
CA ALA A 134 -14.93 -14.34 -3.96
C ALA A 134 -15.28 -15.29 -5.13
N ASN A 135 -16.38 -15.03 -5.83
CA ASN A 135 -16.81 -15.80 -7.01
C ASN A 135 -16.07 -15.40 -8.31
N GLY A 136 -15.08 -14.51 -8.23
CA GLY A 136 -14.31 -14.02 -9.38
C GLY A 136 -14.89 -12.79 -10.06
N GLY A 137 -16.05 -12.30 -9.64
CA GLY A 137 -16.57 -11.01 -10.09
C GLY A 137 -15.77 -9.86 -9.49
N PHE A 138 -15.38 -8.88 -10.30
CA PHE A 138 -14.75 -7.65 -9.81
C PHE A 138 -14.97 -6.47 -10.79
N SER A 139 -14.75 -5.27 -10.28
CA SER A 139 -14.69 -4.02 -11.04
C SER A 139 -13.57 -3.15 -10.46
N VAL A 140 -12.72 -2.62 -11.33
CA VAL A 140 -11.79 -1.54 -10.98
C VAL A 140 -12.41 -0.25 -11.48
N ASP A 141 -12.57 0.73 -10.62
CA ASP A 141 -13.14 2.02 -10.94
C ASP A 141 -12.01 3.05 -11.04
N MET A 142 -11.99 3.78 -12.15
CA MET A 142 -10.99 4.81 -12.45
C MET A 142 -11.68 6.17 -12.55
N GLU A 143 -11.26 7.11 -11.73
CA GLU A 143 -11.65 8.50 -11.83
C GLU A 143 -10.86 9.18 -12.96
N VAL A 144 -11.56 9.81 -13.89
CA VAL A 144 -10.94 10.54 -15.02
C VAL A 144 -11.61 11.90 -15.14
N LEU A 145 -10.80 12.95 -15.32
CA LEU A 145 -11.31 14.27 -15.69
C LEU A 145 -11.64 14.31 -17.20
N ARG A 146 -12.92 14.52 -17.52
CA ARG A 146 -13.41 14.76 -18.88
C ARG A 146 -14.11 16.11 -18.94
N ASN A 147 -13.61 17.03 -19.74
CA ASN A 147 -14.16 18.38 -19.91
C ASN A 147 -14.36 19.12 -18.57
N GLY A 148 -13.42 18.96 -17.63
CA GLY A 148 -13.50 19.57 -16.29
C GLY A 148 -14.42 18.84 -15.30
N VAL A 149 -15.12 17.79 -15.71
CA VAL A 149 -15.98 16.98 -14.84
C VAL A 149 -15.27 15.68 -14.49
N LYS A 150 -15.27 15.33 -13.19
CA LYS A 150 -14.81 14.02 -12.71
C LYS A 150 -15.84 12.96 -13.09
N VAL A 151 -15.42 12.00 -13.91
CA VAL A 151 -16.25 10.88 -14.37
C VAL A 151 -15.57 9.59 -13.94
N VAL A 152 -16.34 8.68 -13.34
CA VAL A 152 -15.85 7.34 -13.00
C VAL A 152 -16.10 6.40 -14.17
N ARG A 153 -15.08 5.63 -14.54
CA ARG A 153 -15.17 4.56 -15.54
C ARG A 153 -14.75 3.25 -14.92
N SER A 154 -15.57 2.22 -15.09
CA SER A 154 -15.25 0.87 -14.64
C SER A 154 -14.47 0.09 -15.71
N LEU A 155 -13.47 -0.66 -15.26
CA LEU A 155 -12.62 -1.54 -16.05
C LEU A 155 -12.57 -2.92 -15.41
N LYS A 156 -12.28 -3.93 -16.24
CA LYS A 156 -11.91 -5.28 -15.81
C LYS A 156 -10.53 -5.61 -16.36
N PRO A 157 -9.44 -5.22 -15.68
CA PRO A 157 -8.09 -5.53 -16.15
C PRO A 157 -7.83 -7.03 -16.20
N ASP A 158 -7.25 -7.50 -17.29
CA ASP A 158 -6.71 -8.86 -17.42
C ASP A 158 -5.32 -8.98 -16.79
N PHE A 159 -4.60 -7.84 -16.67
CA PHE A 159 -3.26 -7.75 -16.10
C PHE A 159 -3.02 -6.36 -15.51
N VAL A 160 -2.14 -6.26 -14.51
CA VAL A 160 -1.71 -4.96 -13.96
C VAL A 160 -0.18 -4.79 -13.97
N LEU A 161 0.28 -3.59 -14.32
CA LEU A 161 1.68 -3.18 -14.21
C LEU A 161 1.76 -2.06 -13.16
N ILE A 162 2.46 -2.32 -12.06
CA ILE A 162 2.57 -1.36 -10.94
C ILE A 162 3.93 -0.65 -11.00
N ARG A 163 3.89 0.68 -11.19
CA ARG A 163 5.08 1.54 -11.28
C ARG A 163 5.19 2.52 -10.11
N GLN A 164 4.07 2.85 -9.47
CA GLN A 164 4.01 3.68 -8.27
C GLN A 164 4.34 2.93 -6.97
N HIS A 165 4.58 3.70 -5.91
CA HIS A 165 4.68 3.19 -4.54
C HIS A 165 3.29 2.88 -3.99
N ALA A 166 3.05 1.64 -3.58
CA ALA A 166 1.78 1.23 -2.98
C ALA A 166 1.60 1.69 -1.52
N PHE A 167 2.67 2.15 -0.87
CA PHE A 167 2.64 2.63 0.50
C PHE A 167 3.67 3.73 0.74
N SER A 168 3.26 4.75 1.49
CA SER A 168 4.05 5.80 2.09
C SER A 168 3.36 6.23 3.39
N MET A 169 4.15 6.60 4.40
CA MET A 169 3.62 7.16 5.66
C MET A 169 3.16 8.62 5.51
N ALA A 170 3.43 9.26 4.37
CA ALA A 170 2.88 10.58 4.06
C ALA A 170 1.35 10.54 3.94
N ARG A 171 0.70 11.68 4.18
CA ARG A 171 -0.77 11.79 4.06
C ARG A 171 -1.21 11.34 2.66
N ASN A 172 -2.26 10.53 2.60
CA ASN A 172 -2.83 9.96 1.37
C ASN A 172 -1.86 9.02 0.60
N GLY A 173 -0.87 8.44 1.28
CA GLY A 173 0.11 7.54 0.68
C GLY A 173 -0.17 6.04 0.88
N ASP A 174 -1.29 5.64 1.49
CA ASP A 174 -1.58 4.24 1.81
C ASP A 174 -2.58 3.61 0.83
N TYR A 175 -2.05 2.83 -0.11
CA TYR A 175 -2.80 2.11 -1.13
C TYR A 175 -2.74 0.59 -0.95
N ARG A 176 -2.34 0.12 0.23
CA ARG A 176 -2.22 -1.32 0.51
C ARG A 176 -3.55 -2.06 0.33
N SER A 177 -4.67 -1.41 0.64
CA SER A 177 -6.02 -1.95 0.42
C SER A 177 -6.31 -2.23 -1.06
N LEU A 178 -5.84 -1.38 -1.98
CA LEU A 178 -5.98 -1.62 -3.43
C LEU A 178 -5.14 -2.82 -3.85
N VAL A 179 -3.91 -2.96 -3.36
CA VAL A 179 -3.08 -4.14 -3.65
C VAL A 179 -3.74 -5.43 -3.15
N ILE A 180 -4.31 -5.41 -1.95
CA ILE A 180 -5.10 -6.53 -1.40
C ILE A 180 -6.30 -6.82 -2.31
N GLY A 181 -7.03 -5.78 -2.74
CA GLY A 181 -8.20 -5.91 -3.60
C GLY A 181 -7.89 -6.51 -4.98
N LEU A 182 -6.80 -6.09 -5.60
CA LEU A 182 -6.29 -6.66 -6.86
C LEU A 182 -5.92 -8.14 -6.68
N GLN A 183 -5.31 -8.49 -5.55
CA GLN A 183 -4.94 -9.88 -5.23
C GLN A 183 -6.19 -10.72 -4.97
N TYR A 184 -7.19 -10.15 -4.28
CA TYR A 184 -8.47 -10.78 -4.01
C TYR A 184 -9.25 -11.05 -5.30
N ALA A 185 -9.17 -10.14 -6.28
CA ALA A 185 -9.72 -10.32 -7.63
C ALA A 185 -8.92 -11.33 -8.49
N GLY A 186 -7.76 -11.81 -8.02
CA GLY A 186 -6.93 -12.76 -8.75
C GLY A 186 -6.25 -12.18 -9.99
N ILE A 187 -6.04 -10.86 -10.05
CA ILE A 187 -5.48 -10.19 -11.23
C ILE A 187 -3.95 -10.41 -11.28
N PRO A 188 -3.42 -10.99 -12.38
CA PRO A 188 -1.98 -11.14 -12.56
C PRO A 188 -1.26 -9.78 -12.64
N SER A 189 -0.03 -9.70 -12.11
CA SER A 189 0.68 -8.42 -11.95
C SER A 189 2.19 -8.50 -12.19
N ILE A 190 2.77 -7.39 -12.64
CA ILE A 190 4.21 -7.11 -12.58
C ILE A 190 4.49 -5.85 -11.73
N ASN A 191 5.33 -5.94 -10.70
CA ASN A 191 5.78 -7.17 -10.05
C ASN A 191 4.58 -7.93 -9.43
N SER A 192 4.77 -9.16 -8.95
CA SER A 192 3.67 -9.92 -8.33
C SER A 192 3.06 -9.12 -7.17
N LEU A 193 1.74 -9.13 -7.02
CA LEU A 193 1.05 -8.42 -5.95
C LEU A 193 1.53 -8.85 -4.56
N HIS A 194 1.89 -10.14 -4.42
CA HIS A 194 2.56 -10.65 -3.22
C HIS A 194 3.85 -9.88 -2.91
N SER A 195 4.73 -9.70 -3.90
CA SER A 195 5.98 -8.96 -3.70
C SER A 195 5.73 -7.47 -3.46
N VAL A 196 4.74 -6.87 -4.14
CA VAL A 196 4.36 -5.46 -3.95
C VAL A 196 3.86 -5.22 -2.53
N TYR A 197 2.97 -6.08 -2.04
CA TYR A 197 2.48 -6.03 -0.67
C TYR A 197 3.63 -6.14 0.34
N ASN A 198 4.51 -7.13 0.17
CA ASN A 198 5.69 -7.30 1.03
C ASN A 198 6.72 -6.17 0.88
N PHE A 199 6.68 -5.36 -0.18
CA PHE A 199 7.59 -4.23 -0.36
C PHE A 199 7.15 -2.96 0.38
N CYS A 200 6.00 -2.98 1.07
CA CYS A 200 5.47 -1.80 1.75
C CYS A 200 6.27 -1.42 3.01
N ASP A 201 7.05 -2.33 3.59
CA ASP A 201 7.93 -2.05 4.72
C ASP A 201 9.40 -2.17 4.31
N LYS A 202 10.10 -1.03 4.21
CA LYS A 202 11.54 -1.01 3.86
C LYS A 202 12.38 -1.92 4.79
N PRO A 203 12.21 -1.90 6.13
CA PRO A 203 12.95 -2.80 7.01
C PRO A 203 12.66 -4.29 6.77
N TRP A 204 11.42 -4.64 6.39
CA TRP A 204 11.06 -6.02 6.04
C TRP A 204 11.80 -6.49 4.78
N VAL A 205 11.88 -5.64 3.75
CA VAL A 205 12.68 -5.91 2.56
C VAL A 205 14.17 -6.02 2.90
N PHE A 206 14.68 -5.12 3.75
CA PHE A 206 16.08 -5.14 4.19
C PHE A 206 16.42 -6.44 4.95
N ALA A 207 15.50 -6.99 5.74
CA ALA A 207 15.69 -8.27 6.40
C ALA A 207 15.96 -9.44 5.42
N GLN A 208 15.37 -9.40 4.21
CA GLN A 208 15.72 -10.38 3.17
C GLN A 208 17.16 -10.21 2.67
N MET A 209 17.65 -8.98 2.57
CA MET A 209 19.04 -8.70 2.21
C MET A 209 20.00 -9.14 3.33
N VAL A 210 19.64 -8.93 4.60
CA VAL A 210 20.42 -9.44 5.75
C VAL A 210 20.55 -10.96 5.69
N ARG A 211 19.48 -11.68 5.34
CA ARG A 211 19.52 -13.14 5.15
C ARG A 211 20.47 -13.54 4.01
N LEU A 212 20.46 -12.82 2.89
CA LEU A 212 21.38 -13.06 1.77
C LEU A 212 22.83 -12.77 2.15
N HIS A 213 23.09 -11.66 2.84
CA HIS A 213 24.40 -11.31 3.35
C HIS A 213 24.98 -12.41 4.26
N LYS A 214 24.19 -12.93 5.21
CA LYS A 214 24.60 -14.05 6.07
C LYS A 214 24.92 -15.33 5.29
N LYS A 215 24.27 -15.56 4.15
CA LYS A 215 24.50 -16.73 3.30
C LYS A 215 25.74 -16.59 2.41
N LEU A 216 25.94 -15.40 1.83
CA LEU A 216 26.94 -15.16 0.79
C LEU A 216 28.26 -14.59 1.34
N GLY A 217 28.22 -13.95 2.51
CA GLY A 217 29.36 -13.24 3.08
C GLY A 217 29.57 -11.84 2.49
N THR A 218 30.41 -11.05 3.16
CA THR A 218 30.67 -9.64 2.82
C THR A 218 31.36 -9.47 1.47
N GLU A 219 32.26 -10.38 1.11
CA GLU A 219 33.00 -10.32 -0.16
C GLU A 219 32.05 -10.38 -1.37
N GLU A 220 31.06 -11.26 -1.33
CA GLU A 220 30.10 -11.47 -2.43
C GLU A 220 28.89 -10.54 -2.35
N PHE A 221 28.45 -10.20 -1.14
CA PHE A 221 27.28 -9.37 -0.91
C PHE A 221 27.55 -8.33 0.21
N PRO A 222 28.25 -7.23 -0.10
CA PRO A 222 28.65 -6.21 0.88
C PRO A 222 27.46 -5.33 1.28
N LEU A 223 26.59 -5.87 2.13
CA LEU A 223 25.45 -5.14 2.69
C LEU A 223 25.92 -4.11 3.72
N ILE A 224 25.38 -2.90 3.66
CA ILE A 224 25.66 -1.87 4.67
C ILE A 224 25.23 -2.33 6.07
N ASN A 225 26.03 -2.00 7.08
CA ASN A 225 25.64 -2.18 8.47
C ASN A 225 24.53 -1.19 8.81
N GLN A 226 23.34 -1.70 9.09
CA GLN A 226 22.17 -0.92 9.47
C GLN A 226 21.51 -1.54 10.71
N THR A 227 21.07 -0.69 11.63
CA THR A 227 20.32 -1.09 12.83
C THR A 227 18.85 -0.75 12.66
N PHE A 228 17.97 -1.72 12.90
CA PHE A 228 16.53 -1.50 12.93
C PHE A 228 16.06 -1.25 14.37
N TYR A 229 15.30 -0.17 14.57
CA TYR A 229 14.64 0.14 15.84
C TYR A 229 13.12 0.03 15.66
N PRO A 230 12.42 -0.85 16.39
CA PRO A 230 10.95 -0.93 16.32
C PRO A 230 10.25 0.36 16.74
N ASN A 231 10.89 1.14 17.61
CA ASN A 231 10.43 2.43 18.10
C ASN A 231 11.62 3.23 18.68
N HIS A 232 11.39 4.51 18.99
CA HIS A 232 12.42 5.43 19.47
C HIS A 232 13.05 5.05 20.82
N LYS A 233 12.40 4.21 21.66
CA LYS A 233 12.93 3.86 22.99
C LYS A 233 14.21 3.02 22.91
N GLU A 234 14.36 2.27 21.82
CA GLU A 234 15.54 1.44 21.56
C GLU A 234 16.69 2.24 20.91
N MET A 235 16.46 3.51 20.54
CA MET A 235 17.48 4.39 19.97
C MET A 235 18.40 4.95 21.06
N VAL A 236 18.97 4.06 21.86
CA VAL A 236 20.02 4.38 22.82
C VAL A 236 21.37 4.34 22.11
N SER A 237 22.25 5.29 22.42
CA SER A 237 23.63 5.19 21.98
C SER A 237 24.29 3.99 22.67
N LEU A 238 24.51 2.90 21.94
CA LEU A 238 25.58 1.97 22.31
C LEU A 238 26.86 2.80 22.30
N GLY A 239 27.47 2.96 23.47
CA GLY A 239 28.73 3.69 23.60
C GLY A 239 29.75 3.19 22.57
N GLU A 240 30.32 4.15 21.85
CA GLU A 240 31.50 4.04 20.97
C GLU A 240 31.46 3.01 19.83
N GLY A 241 31.26 3.49 18.60
CA GLY A 241 31.58 2.71 17.40
C GLY A 241 30.81 3.12 16.15
N SER A 242 31.15 4.27 15.56
CA SER A 242 31.03 4.60 14.13
C SER A 242 29.98 3.82 13.31
N GLY A 243 28.71 4.20 13.41
CA GLY A 243 27.66 3.79 12.48
C GLY A 243 26.80 4.99 12.13
N HIS A 244 26.77 5.38 10.86
CA HIS A 244 25.87 6.43 10.41
C HIS A 244 24.42 5.98 10.57
N CYS A 245 23.66 6.71 11.39
CA CYS A 245 22.20 6.56 11.51
C CYS A 245 21.53 7.07 10.22
N TYR A 246 20.71 6.22 9.59
CA TYR A 246 19.83 6.57 8.47
C TYR A 246 18.41 6.11 8.76
#